data_AF-E1NTG6-F1
#
_entry.id   AF-E1NTG6-F1
#
_cell.length_a   1.000
_cell.length_b   1.000
_cell.length_c   1.000
_cell.angle_alpha   90.00
_cell.angle_beta   90.00
_cell.angle_gamma   90.00
#
_symmetry.space_group_name_H-M   'P 1'
#
loop_
_entity.id
_entity.type
_entity.pdbx_description
1 polymer ?
#
loop_
_entity_poly.entity_id
_entity_poly.type
_entity_poly.pdbx_seq_one_letter_code
_entity_poly.pdbx_strand_id
1 'polypeptide(L)'
;MTVIFLMGFEESYGYLFKPFTRDKDAMQGALMLAEVACYYASHNKTIFDGLQEIWNKYGFAYEVTSALEMPGLGGQEKMKLLMDKLRKDPIKEIMGQHVTKTQDFLLQTESINGQMSKLEGFTQSNVLKYFLEDNTWLALRPSGTEPVVKVYVGVNKDNFSNAKQAAEDYTAAIEHILFK
;
A
#
# COMPACT_ATOMS: atom_id res chain seq x y z
N MET A 1 -27.90 5.07 4.84
CA MET A 1 -26.89 6.02 4.32
C MET A 1 -26.64 5.69 2.86
N THR A 2 -26.73 6.68 1.98
CA THR A 2 -26.33 6.49 0.57
C THR A 2 -24.82 6.64 0.49
N VAL A 3 -24.11 5.60 0.09
CA VAL A 3 -22.67 5.67 -0.17
C VAL A 3 -22.49 6.38 -1.51
N ILE A 4 -21.83 7.54 -1.50
CA ILE A 4 -21.54 8.31 -2.71
C ILE A 4 -20.15 7.89 -3.19
N PHE A 5 -20.08 7.35 -4.41
CA PHE A 5 -18.80 7.10 -5.07
C PHE A 5 -18.12 8.44 -5.39
N LEU A 6 -16.90 8.62 -4.89
CA LEU A 6 -16.10 9.83 -5.13
C LEU A 6 -15.16 9.62 -6.31
N MET A 7 -14.21 8.69 -6.17
CA MET A 7 -13.30 8.23 -7.20
C MET A 7 -12.73 6.86 -6.81
N GLY A 8 -12.22 6.11 -7.78
CA GLY A 8 -11.47 4.88 -7.57
C GLY A 8 -10.15 4.94 -8.33
N PHE A 9 -9.08 4.41 -7.76
CA PHE A 9 -7.78 4.37 -8.40
C PHE A 9 -6.94 3.21 -7.86
N GLU A 10 -5.92 2.83 -8.62
CA GLU A 10 -4.93 1.81 -8.26
C GLU A 10 -3.52 2.29 -8.62
N GLU A 11 -2.51 1.74 -7.96
CA GLU A 11 -1.09 2.02 -8.22
C GLU A 11 -0.68 1.63 -9.65
N SER A 12 -1.42 0.72 -10.28
CA SER A 12 -1.27 0.28 -11.67
C SER A 12 -1.75 1.29 -12.72
N TYR A 13 -1.77 2.58 -12.39
CA TYR A 13 -2.17 3.71 -13.26
C TYR A 13 -3.64 3.72 -13.69
N GLY A 14 -4.51 3.03 -12.95
CA GLY A 14 -5.95 3.01 -13.22
C GLY A 14 -6.70 4.07 -12.44
N TYR A 15 -7.59 4.81 -13.09
CA TYR A 15 -8.43 5.84 -12.46
C TYR A 15 -9.88 5.76 -12.92
N LEU A 16 -10.81 6.12 -12.04
CA LEU A 16 -12.24 6.23 -12.31
C LEU A 16 -12.82 7.39 -11.50
N PHE A 17 -13.24 8.48 -12.17
CA PHE A 17 -13.76 9.68 -11.52
C PHE A 17 -15.30 9.75 -11.51
N LYS A 18 -15.95 9.04 -12.45
CA LYS A 18 -17.40 8.92 -12.54
C LYS A 18 -17.78 7.47 -12.82
N PRO A 19 -18.77 6.91 -12.11
CA PRO A 19 -19.07 5.48 -12.15
C PRO A 19 -19.94 5.07 -13.37
N PHE A 20 -19.96 5.89 -14.43
CA PHE A 20 -20.70 5.54 -15.65
C PHE A 20 -20.00 4.42 -16.42
N THR A 21 -18.67 4.40 -16.38
CA THR A 21 -17.89 3.19 -16.62
C THR A 21 -17.76 2.47 -15.28
N ARG A 22 -18.08 1.17 -15.24
CA ARG A 22 -17.85 0.33 -14.05
C ARG A 22 -16.44 -0.26 -14.04
N ASP A 23 -15.53 0.39 -14.74
CA ASP A 23 -14.13 0.01 -14.94
C ASP A 23 -13.30 1.29 -15.10
N LYS A 24 -11.98 1.16 -14.95
CA LYS A 24 -11.01 2.24 -15.12
C LYS A 24 -11.16 2.87 -16.50
N ASP A 25 -11.05 4.20 -16.53
CA ASP A 25 -11.26 4.98 -17.75
C ASP A 25 -10.12 5.99 -17.92
N ALA A 26 -9.23 5.68 -18.86
CA ALA A 26 -8.09 6.52 -19.17
C ALA A 26 -8.49 7.90 -19.73
N MET A 27 -9.65 8.01 -20.40
CA MET A 27 -10.13 9.30 -20.92
C MET A 27 -10.60 10.21 -19.79
N GLN A 28 -11.27 9.65 -18.77
CA GLN A 28 -11.58 10.40 -17.55
C GLN A 28 -10.31 10.87 -16.84
N GLY A 29 -9.30 9.99 -16.73
CA GLY A 29 -7.99 10.33 -16.17
C GLY A 29 -7.29 11.45 -16.92
N ALA A 30 -7.25 11.37 -18.25
CA ALA A 30 -6.63 12.39 -19.10
C ALA A 30 -7.33 13.75 -18.99
N LEU A 31 -8.67 13.76 -19.00
CA LEU A 31 -9.45 14.98 -18.84
C LEU A 31 -9.20 15.62 -17.47
N MET A 32 -9.19 14.82 -16.40
CA MET A 32 -8.92 15.33 -15.05
C MET A 32 -7.51 15.92 -14.94
N LEU A 33 -6.50 15.24 -15.50
CA LEU A 33 -5.13 15.75 -15.51
C LEU A 33 -5.02 17.07 -16.30
N ALA A 34 -5.71 17.19 -17.43
CA ALA A 34 -5.77 18.43 -18.20
C ALA A 34 -6.42 19.57 -17.39
N GLU A 35 -7.47 19.28 -16.62
CA GLU A 35 -8.11 20.28 -15.77
C GLU A 35 -7.19 20.74 -14.63
N VAL A 36 -6.49 19.82 -13.97
CA VAL A 36 -5.44 20.14 -12.98
C VAL A 36 -4.35 21.00 -13.60
N ALA A 37 -3.89 20.66 -14.81
CA ALA A 37 -2.88 21.43 -15.53
C ALA A 37 -3.35 22.86 -15.81
N CYS A 38 -4.58 23.02 -16.33
CA CYS A 38 -5.19 24.32 -16.60
C CYS A 38 -5.36 25.16 -15.34
N TYR A 39 -5.80 24.53 -14.23
CA TYR A 39 -5.95 25.21 -12.95
C TYR A 39 -4.63 25.81 -12.47
N TYR A 40 -3.56 25.00 -12.40
CA TYR A 40 -2.25 25.51 -11.95
C TYR A 40 -1.67 26.52 -12.95
N ALA A 41 -1.81 26.29 -14.25
CA ALA A 41 -1.37 27.23 -15.27
C ALA A 41 -2.06 28.59 -15.13
N SER A 42 -3.35 28.63 -14.80
CA SER A 42 -4.09 29.90 -14.56
C SER A 42 -3.57 30.69 -13.34
N HIS A 43 -2.79 30.06 -12.47
CA HIS A 43 -2.12 30.67 -11.32
C HIS A 43 -0.61 30.85 -11.54
N ASN A 44 -0.12 30.76 -12.79
CA ASN A 44 1.30 30.76 -13.15
C ASN A 44 2.12 29.68 -12.42
N LYS A 45 1.51 28.53 -12.16
CA LYS A 45 2.11 27.36 -11.53
C LYS A 45 2.12 26.17 -12.49
N THR A 46 3.00 25.22 -12.23
CA THR A 46 3.08 23.93 -12.89
C THR A 46 2.33 22.87 -12.08
N ILE A 47 2.08 21.71 -12.69
CA ILE A 47 1.60 20.52 -11.95
C ILE A 47 2.60 20.12 -10.84
N PHE A 48 3.90 20.33 -11.07
CA PHE A 48 4.92 20.02 -10.09
C PHE A 48 4.82 20.93 -8.85
N ASP A 49 4.53 22.22 -9.03
CA ASP A 49 4.26 23.12 -7.90
C ASP A 49 3.04 22.62 -7.09
N GLY A 50 1.99 22.15 -7.78
CA GLY A 50 0.84 21.53 -7.14
C GLY A 50 1.17 20.27 -6.34
N LEU A 51 2.06 19.41 -6.86
CA LEU A 51 2.56 18.24 -6.14
C LEU A 51 3.37 18.65 -4.90
N GLN A 52 4.20 19.69 -5.01
CA GLN A 52 4.94 20.24 -3.88
C GLN A 52 4.00 20.83 -2.82
N GLU A 53 2.90 21.47 -3.20
CA GLU A 53 1.88 21.94 -2.25
C GLU A 53 1.25 20.77 -1.47
N ILE A 54 0.96 19.65 -2.14
CA ILE A 54 0.44 18.44 -1.49
C ILE A 54 1.48 17.89 -0.50
N TRP A 55 2.74 17.77 -0.92
CA TRP A 55 3.82 17.29 -0.04
C TRP A 55 4.05 18.20 1.16
N ASN A 56 4.07 19.52 0.96
CA ASN A 56 4.24 20.48 2.05
C ASN A 56 3.07 20.45 3.04
N LYS A 57 1.86 20.10 2.59
CA LYS A 57 0.67 20.04 3.43
C LYS A 57 0.53 18.71 4.18
N TYR A 58 0.84 17.60 3.54
CA TYR A 58 0.54 16.25 4.07
C TYR A 58 1.79 15.40 4.34
N GLY A 59 2.98 15.88 4.02
CA GLY A 59 4.24 15.15 4.06
C GLY A 59 4.58 14.47 2.74
N PHE A 60 5.82 13.98 2.65
CA PHE A 60 6.37 13.30 1.50
C PHE A 60 6.08 11.80 1.59
N ALA A 61 4.93 11.40 1.05
CA ALA A 61 4.58 10.00 0.87
C ALA A 61 5.44 9.35 -0.23
N TYR A 62 5.98 8.17 0.04
CA TYR A 62 6.73 7.37 -0.93
C TYR A 62 6.38 5.89 -0.76
N GLU A 63 6.18 5.20 -1.87
CA GLU A 63 5.77 3.80 -1.89
C GLU A 63 6.73 2.97 -2.75
N VAL A 64 7.10 1.79 -2.26
CA VAL A 64 7.90 0.80 -2.96
C VAL A 64 7.14 -0.52 -2.99
N THR A 65 7.20 -1.20 -4.13
CA THR A 65 6.74 -2.57 -4.27
C THR A 65 7.91 -3.46 -4.64
N SER A 66 8.14 -4.50 -3.84
CA SER A 66 9.11 -5.56 -4.11
C SER A 66 8.41 -6.89 -4.36
N ALA A 67 9.06 -7.76 -5.13
CA ALA A 67 8.59 -9.11 -5.44
C ALA A 67 9.55 -10.12 -4.82
N LEU A 68 9.09 -10.80 -3.78
CA LEU A 68 9.84 -11.86 -3.11
C LEU A 68 9.61 -13.18 -3.85
N GLU A 69 10.54 -13.54 -4.72
CA GLU A 69 10.47 -14.80 -5.46
C GLU A 69 10.90 -16.00 -4.60
N MET A 70 10.13 -17.08 -4.66
CA MET A 70 10.43 -18.36 -4.00
C MET A 70 10.64 -19.45 -5.05
N PRO A 71 11.82 -19.51 -5.69
CA PRO A 71 12.05 -20.42 -6.81
C PRO A 71 12.07 -21.89 -6.40
N GLY A 72 11.83 -22.75 -7.39
CA GLY A 72 11.87 -24.21 -7.27
C GLY A 72 10.49 -24.85 -7.05
N LEU A 73 10.46 -26.18 -7.18
CA LEU A 73 9.22 -26.98 -7.15
C LEU A 73 8.39 -26.82 -5.85
N GLY A 74 9.03 -26.45 -4.74
CA GLY A 74 8.38 -26.21 -3.45
C GLY A 74 8.02 -24.75 -3.15
N GLY A 75 8.16 -23.84 -4.12
CA GLY A 75 7.95 -22.39 -3.91
C GLY A 75 6.56 -22.03 -3.39
N GLN A 76 5.52 -22.65 -3.95
CA GLN A 76 4.13 -22.44 -3.56
C GLN A 76 3.87 -22.86 -2.10
N GLU A 77 4.44 -23.99 -1.68
CA GLU A 77 4.30 -24.48 -0.30
C GLU A 77 5.04 -23.56 0.67
N LYS A 78 6.26 -23.14 0.34
CA LYS A 78 7.03 -22.16 1.15
C LYS A 78 6.25 -20.85 1.32
N MET A 79 5.65 -20.35 0.25
CA MET A 79 4.84 -19.12 0.29
C MET A 79 3.62 -19.29 1.20
N LYS A 80 2.91 -20.41 1.09
CA LYS A 80 1.78 -20.72 1.97
C LYS A 80 2.23 -20.81 3.44
N LEU A 81 3.32 -21.52 3.71
CA LEU A 81 3.87 -21.64 5.07
C LEU A 81 4.31 -20.29 5.64
N LEU A 82 4.89 -19.40 4.83
CA LEU A 82 5.24 -18.04 5.24
C LEU A 82 3.99 -17.26 5.67
N MET A 83 2.94 -17.25 4.84
CA MET A 83 1.71 -16.53 5.15
C MET A 83 0.98 -17.12 6.36
N ASP A 84 1.00 -18.44 6.53
CA ASP A 84 0.43 -19.13 7.70
C ASP A 84 1.24 -18.82 8.98
N LYS A 85 2.58 -18.79 8.88
CA LYS A 85 3.49 -18.39 9.97
C LYS A 85 3.18 -16.97 10.43
N LEU A 86 3.08 -16.02 9.50
CA LEU A 86 2.79 -14.61 9.80
C LEU A 86 1.39 -14.39 10.40
N ARG A 87 0.41 -15.23 10.07
CA ARG A 87 -0.90 -15.19 10.74
C ARG A 87 -0.84 -15.70 12.17
N LYS A 88 -0.05 -16.75 12.41
CA LYS A 88 0.08 -17.38 13.73
C LYS A 88 0.97 -16.58 14.68
N ASP A 89 2.05 -16.02 14.16
CA ASP A 89 3.01 -15.18 14.89
C ASP A 89 3.28 -13.91 14.09
N PRO A 90 2.38 -12.90 14.20
CA PRO A 90 2.51 -11.64 13.48
C PRO A 90 3.77 -10.88 13.88
N ILE A 91 4.31 -10.13 12.91
CA ILE A 91 5.43 -9.21 13.16
C ILE A 91 4.99 -8.16 14.19
N LYS A 92 5.84 -7.93 15.19
CA LYS A 92 5.57 -7.00 16.30
C LYS A 92 6.37 -5.71 16.20
N GLU A 93 7.49 -5.74 15.50
CA GLU A 93 8.42 -4.62 15.39
C GLU A 93 9.24 -4.72 14.11
N ILE A 94 9.50 -3.59 13.47
CA ILE A 94 10.39 -3.47 12.31
C ILE A 94 11.22 -2.21 12.48
N MET A 95 12.55 -2.32 12.37
CA MET A 95 13.48 -1.19 12.56
C MET A 95 13.24 -0.38 13.85
N GLY A 96 12.89 -1.04 14.96
CA GLY A 96 12.61 -0.36 16.23
C GLY A 96 11.24 0.32 16.32
N GLN A 97 10.40 0.24 15.29
CA GLN A 97 9.02 0.72 15.33
C GLN A 97 8.07 -0.43 15.64
N HIS A 98 7.22 -0.27 16.64
CA HIS A 98 6.22 -1.29 16.97
C HIS A 98 5.07 -1.30 15.97
N VAL A 99 4.50 -2.47 15.75
CA VAL A 99 3.26 -2.64 14.99
C VAL A 99 2.07 -2.24 15.86
N THR A 100 1.39 -1.17 15.48
CA THR A 100 0.21 -0.65 16.18
C THR A 100 -1.09 -1.26 15.66
N LYS A 101 -1.09 -1.69 14.40
CA LYS A 101 -2.28 -2.27 13.78
C LYS A 101 -1.93 -3.34 12.75
N THR A 102 -2.73 -4.41 12.73
CA THR A 102 -2.68 -5.43 11.69
C THR A 102 -4.06 -5.65 11.09
N GLN A 103 -4.09 -6.04 9.82
CA GLN A 103 -5.31 -6.40 9.10
C GLN A 103 -5.06 -7.69 8.33
N ASP A 104 -5.93 -8.68 8.51
CA ASP A 104 -5.97 -9.89 7.69
C ASP A 104 -7.23 -9.89 6.85
N PHE A 105 -7.05 -9.67 5.55
CA PHE A 105 -8.14 -9.60 4.58
C PHE A 105 -8.73 -10.97 4.26
N LEU A 106 -8.02 -12.06 4.57
CA LEU A 106 -8.51 -13.42 4.34
C LEU A 106 -9.47 -13.82 5.47
N LEU A 107 -9.02 -13.61 6.70
CA LEU A 107 -9.80 -13.90 7.90
C LEU A 107 -10.81 -12.78 8.24
N GLN A 108 -10.75 -11.64 7.55
CA GLN A 108 -11.54 -10.45 7.83
C GLN A 108 -11.43 -10.02 9.30
N THR A 109 -10.18 -9.93 9.77
CA THR A 109 -9.88 -9.48 11.14
C THR A 109 -8.96 -8.28 11.14
N GLU A 110 -9.10 -7.46 12.17
CA GLU A 110 -8.24 -6.32 12.45
C GLU A 110 -7.77 -6.41 13.89
N SER A 111 -6.52 -6.06 14.14
CA SER A 111 -5.97 -5.85 15.48
C SER A 111 -5.52 -4.41 15.60
N ILE A 112 -5.92 -3.71 16.65
CA ILE A 112 -5.41 -2.38 16.99
C ILE A 112 -4.89 -2.44 18.42
N ASN A 113 -3.59 -2.20 18.61
CA ASN A 113 -2.91 -2.29 19.91
C ASN A 113 -3.21 -3.60 20.67
N GLY A 114 -3.28 -4.71 19.94
CA GLY A 114 -3.58 -6.04 20.48
C GLY A 114 -5.07 -6.35 20.66
N GLN A 115 -5.98 -5.38 20.49
CA GLN A 115 -7.42 -5.61 20.54
C GLN A 115 -7.94 -6.06 19.17
N MET A 116 -8.51 -7.27 19.12
CA MET A 116 -9.07 -7.84 17.90
C MET A 116 -10.51 -7.38 17.63
N SER A 117 -10.82 -7.10 16.37
CA SER A 117 -12.15 -6.78 15.86
C SER A 117 -12.35 -7.38 14.46
N LYS A 118 -13.57 -7.29 13.94
CA LYS A 118 -13.90 -7.70 12.57
C LYS A 118 -13.51 -6.61 11.58
N LEU A 119 -12.85 -6.99 10.50
CA LEU A 119 -12.59 -6.11 9.35
C LEU A 119 -13.80 -6.14 8.41
N GLU A 120 -14.49 -5.00 8.27
CA GLU A 120 -15.70 -4.88 7.45
C GLU A 120 -15.46 -4.07 6.18
N GLY A 121 -16.32 -4.27 5.17
CA GLY A 121 -16.28 -3.48 3.92
C GLY A 121 -15.30 -3.99 2.85
N PHE A 122 -14.63 -5.13 3.08
CA PHE A 122 -13.67 -5.70 2.13
C PHE A 122 -14.07 -7.13 1.71
N THR A 123 -13.80 -7.48 0.46
CA THR A 123 -13.87 -8.87 0.00
C THR A 123 -12.70 -9.68 0.53
N GLN A 124 -12.90 -10.99 0.71
CA GLN A 124 -11.83 -11.87 1.17
C GLN A 124 -10.69 -11.93 0.15
N SER A 125 -9.47 -11.73 0.62
CA SER A 125 -8.26 -11.87 -0.19
C SER A 125 -7.08 -12.25 0.68
N ASN A 126 -6.12 -13.01 0.14
CA ASN A 126 -4.93 -13.40 0.89
C ASN A 126 -3.96 -12.22 0.96
N VAL A 127 -4.20 -11.31 1.90
CA VAL A 127 -3.39 -10.12 2.15
C VAL A 127 -3.27 -9.92 3.65
N LEU A 128 -2.04 -9.66 4.11
CA LEU A 128 -1.76 -9.17 5.46
C LEU A 128 -1.27 -7.73 5.35
N LYS A 129 -1.77 -6.82 6.17
CA LYS A 129 -1.30 -5.43 6.24
C LYS A 129 -0.92 -5.08 7.67
N TYR A 130 0.19 -4.37 7.84
CA TYR A 130 0.71 -3.91 9.12
C TYR A 130 0.90 -2.39 9.06
N PHE A 131 0.69 -1.74 10.20
CA PHE A 131 0.92 -0.32 10.40
C PHE A 131 1.84 -0.15 11.62
N LEU A 132 2.84 0.70 11.47
CA LEU A 132 3.87 0.98 12.46
C LEU A 132 3.62 2.33 13.15
N GLU A 133 4.25 2.54 14.30
CA GLU A 133 4.12 3.79 15.10
C GLU A 133 4.53 5.05 14.34
N ASP A 134 5.50 4.97 13.42
CA ASP A 134 5.96 6.11 12.62
C ASP A 134 5.10 6.40 11.38
N ASN A 135 3.88 5.84 11.32
CA ASN A 135 2.94 5.88 10.20
C ASN A 135 3.39 5.14 8.94
N THR A 136 4.48 4.37 8.98
CA THR A 136 4.81 3.42 7.92
C THR A 136 3.77 2.32 7.88
N TRP A 137 3.40 1.88 6.69
CA TRP A 137 2.59 0.69 6.50
C TRP A 137 3.26 -0.27 5.53
N LEU A 138 2.98 -1.56 5.70
CA LEU A 138 3.41 -2.59 4.77
C LEU A 138 2.30 -3.59 4.50
N ALA A 139 2.27 -4.14 3.30
CA ALA A 139 1.33 -5.20 2.95
C ALA A 139 2.05 -6.37 2.27
N LEU A 140 1.61 -7.58 2.58
CA LEU A 140 2.13 -8.83 2.02
C LEU A 140 0.99 -9.51 1.26
N ARG A 141 1.20 -9.74 -0.03
CA ARG A 141 0.22 -10.37 -0.92
C ARG A 141 0.89 -11.50 -1.71
N PRO A 142 0.68 -12.78 -1.35
CA PRO A 142 1.06 -13.91 -2.19
C PRO A 142 0.34 -13.84 -3.55
N SER A 143 1.07 -14.18 -4.60
CA SER A 143 0.52 -14.43 -5.93
C SER A 143 -0.28 -15.75 -5.91
N GLY A 144 -1.38 -15.79 -6.69
CA GLY A 144 -2.20 -17.00 -6.80
C GLY A 144 -1.65 -18.00 -7.82
N THR A 145 -0.78 -17.56 -8.74
CA THR A 145 -0.30 -18.35 -9.87
C THR A 145 1.21 -18.60 -9.80
N GLU A 146 1.96 -17.68 -9.23
CA GLU A 146 3.42 -17.73 -9.17
C GLU A 146 3.88 -17.82 -7.72
N PRO A 147 5.02 -18.47 -7.42
CA PRO A 147 5.54 -18.57 -6.06
C PRO A 147 6.24 -17.26 -5.68
N VAL A 148 5.46 -16.17 -5.61
CA VAL A 148 5.93 -14.81 -5.37
C VAL A 148 5.07 -14.14 -4.32
N VAL A 149 5.68 -13.52 -3.31
CA VAL A 149 4.98 -12.63 -2.38
C VAL A 149 5.31 -11.19 -2.74
N LYS A 150 4.30 -10.42 -3.13
CA LYS A 150 4.46 -8.98 -3.30
C LYS A 150 4.49 -8.30 -1.93
N VAL A 151 5.51 -7.50 -1.72
CA VAL A 151 5.71 -6.68 -0.52
C VAL A 151 5.50 -5.23 -0.93
N TYR A 152 4.52 -4.57 -0.32
CA TYR A 152 4.28 -3.15 -0.50
C TYR A 152 4.72 -2.44 0.77
N VAL A 153 5.45 -1.34 0.64
CA VAL A 153 5.88 -0.49 1.74
C VAL A 153 5.51 0.94 1.39
N GLY A 154 4.78 1.60 2.27
CA GLY A 154 4.47 3.02 2.16
C GLY A 154 4.91 3.77 3.39
N VAL A 155 5.66 4.85 3.18
CA VAL A 155 6.16 5.73 4.24
C VAL A 155 5.69 7.16 3.98
N ASN A 156 5.72 7.99 5.02
CA ASN A 156 5.55 9.43 4.90
C ASN A 156 6.59 10.14 5.77
N LYS A 157 7.41 11.01 5.17
CA LYS A 157 8.52 11.71 5.84
C LYS A 157 8.51 13.21 5.56
N ASP A 158 9.46 13.91 6.17
CA ASP A 158 9.62 15.36 6.15
C ASP A 158 10.12 15.89 4.79
N ASN A 159 10.82 15.06 4.01
CA ASN A 159 11.30 15.40 2.68
C ASN A 159 11.41 14.16 1.78
N PHE A 160 11.52 14.38 0.48
CA PHE A 160 11.59 13.31 -0.53
C PHE A 160 12.76 12.35 -0.33
N SER A 161 13.96 12.86 0.01
CA SER A 161 15.16 12.02 0.19
C SER A 161 14.98 11.05 1.36
N ASN A 162 14.47 11.56 2.49
CA ASN A 162 14.19 10.74 3.66
C ASN A 162 13.07 9.74 3.41
N ALA A 163 12.02 10.14 2.69
CA ALA A 163 10.92 9.24 2.33
C ALA A 163 11.40 8.09 1.45
N LYS A 164 12.18 8.40 0.41
CA LYS A 164 12.75 7.38 -0.47
C LYS A 164 13.66 6.41 0.31
N GLN A 165 14.62 6.94 1.08
CA GLN A 165 15.54 6.11 1.86
C GLN A 165 14.80 5.22 2.86
N ALA A 166 13.83 5.79 3.60
CA ALA A 166 13.04 5.01 4.56
C ALA A 166 12.26 3.88 3.88
N ALA A 167 11.67 4.11 2.70
CA ALA A 167 10.95 3.06 1.99
C ALA A 167 11.88 1.91 1.56
N GLU A 168 13.09 2.23 1.09
CA GLU A 168 14.12 1.25 0.74
C GLU A 168 14.61 0.47 1.99
N ASP A 169 14.88 1.16 3.08
CA ASP A 169 15.33 0.56 4.35
C ASP A 169 14.28 -0.39 4.95
N TYR A 170 13.01 0.05 5.00
CA TYR A 170 11.91 -0.79 5.47
C TYR A 170 11.69 -2.01 4.56
N THR A 171 11.84 -1.85 3.25
CA THR A 171 11.74 -2.95 2.28
C THR A 171 12.84 -4.00 2.52
N ALA A 172 14.09 -3.56 2.69
CA ALA A 172 15.19 -4.48 3.01
C ALA A 172 15.00 -5.15 4.38
N ALA A 173 14.53 -4.40 5.38
CA ALA A 173 14.30 -4.92 6.72
C ALA A 173 13.19 -6.00 6.74
N ILE A 174 12.07 -5.77 6.07
CA ILE A 174 10.99 -6.76 6.00
C ILE A 174 11.43 -7.99 5.23
N GLU A 175 12.11 -7.86 4.09
CA GLU A 175 12.63 -9.01 3.33
C GLU A 175 13.55 -9.88 4.19
N HIS A 176 14.46 -9.26 4.94
CA HIS A 176 15.33 -9.99 5.87
C HIS A 176 14.55 -10.72 6.98
N ILE A 177 13.44 -10.15 7.49
CA ILE A 177 12.55 -10.83 8.45
C ILE A 177 11.87 -12.03 7.80
N LEU A 178 11.41 -11.91 6.56
CA LEU A 178 10.68 -12.98 5.85
C LEU A 178 11.57 -14.17 5.49
N PHE A 179 12.88 -13.98 5.36
CA PHE A 179 13.86 -15.05 5.07
C PHE A 179 14.45 -15.74 6.31
N LYS A 180 14.10 -15.33 7.52
CA LYS A 180 14.47 -16.00 8.78
C LYS A 180 13.47 -17.10 9.16
#